data_AF-A0A418X8H0-F1
#
_entry.id   AF-A0A418X8H0-F1
#
_cell.length_a   1.000
_cell.length_b   1.000
_cell.length_c   1.000
_cell.angle_alpha   90.00
_cell.angle_beta   90.00
_cell.angle_gamma   90.00
#
_symmetry.space_group_name_H-M   'P 1'
#
loop_
_entity.id
_entity.type
_entity.pdbx_description
1 polymer ?
#
loop_
_entity_poly.entity_id
_entity_poly.type
_entity_poly.pdbx_seq_one_letter_code
_entity_poly.pdbx_strand_id
1 'polypeptide(L)'
;MRIGGWSRLWVVITVLYGVVVAFVAYDERPTLEQLQYNWVRDASDIMAEAISRTEKVELSGLKLREMVFAEKTDAEAITTLEEIATSPTENQRLFSSKVAKVNEKHRQIVSQLGAVRGMHVLLSLAWWLGPSLMLLALGWSAGWVFRGFRGKSV
;
A
#
# COMPACT_ATOMS: atom_id res chain seq x y z
N MET A 1 36.71 -20.92 11.74
CA MET A 1 35.49 -21.73 11.91
C MET A 1 35.11 -22.32 10.55
N ARG A 2 35.11 -23.66 10.38
CA ARG A 2 34.69 -24.31 9.13
C ARG A 2 33.16 -24.22 9.04
N ILE A 3 32.66 -23.37 8.15
CA ILE A 3 31.22 -23.27 7.84
C ILE A 3 30.82 -24.62 7.23
N GLY A 4 29.94 -25.38 7.91
CA GLY A 4 29.44 -26.67 7.42
C GLY A 4 28.66 -26.50 6.10
N GLY A 5 28.65 -27.52 5.24
CA GLY A 5 27.91 -27.47 3.97
C GLY A 5 26.43 -27.12 4.13
N TRP A 6 25.84 -27.46 5.27
CA TRP A 6 24.48 -27.11 5.67
C TRP A 6 24.23 -25.60 5.76
N SER A 7 25.12 -24.84 6.39
CA SER A 7 24.92 -23.38 6.51
C SER A 7 25.14 -22.66 5.18
N ARG A 8 26.01 -23.19 4.30
CA ARG A 8 26.16 -22.66 2.94
C ARG A 8 24.88 -22.82 2.12
N LEU A 9 24.25 -24.01 2.18
CA LEU A 9 22.99 -24.27 1.49
C LEU A 9 21.86 -23.34 2.02
N TRP A 10 21.79 -23.17 3.34
CA TRP A 10 20.80 -22.26 3.95
C TRP A 10 20.94 -20.82 3.48
N VAL A 11 22.17 -20.30 3.41
CA VAL A 11 22.40 -18.94 2.92
C VAL A 11 21.86 -18.79 1.49
N VAL A 12 22.10 -19.77 0.61
CA VAL A 12 21.59 -19.73 -0.77
C VAL A 12 20.06 -19.74 -0.80
N ILE A 13 19.41 -20.61 -0.01
CA ILE A 13 17.94 -20.69 0.06
C ILE A 13 17.34 -19.38 0.59
N THR A 14 17.90 -18.80 1.66
CA THR A 14 17.44 -17.53 2.24
C THR A 14 17.59 -16.38 1.25
N VAL A 15 18.67 -16.34 0.47
CA VAL A 15 18.89 -15.33 -0.56
C VAL A 15 17.87 -15.47 -1.68
N LEU A 16 17.64 -16.69 -2.19
CA LEU A 16 16.65 -16.94 -3.25
C LEU A 16 15.23 -16.57 -2.79
N TYR A 17 14.84 -16.95 -1.57
CA TYR A 17 13.57 -16.56 -0.99
C TYR A 17 13.47 -15.04 -0.80
N GLY A 18 14.55 -14.39 -0.36
CA GLY A 18 14.62 -12.94 -0.22
C GLY A 18 14.39 -12.20 -1.54
N VAL A 19 14.90 -12.71 -2.66
CA VAL A 19 14.64 -12.13 -3.99
C VAL A 19 13.16 -12.18 -4.33
N VAL A 20 12.47 -13.28 -4.05
CA VAL A 20 11.02 -13.42 -4.28
C VAL A 20 10.24 -12.43 -3.40
N VAL A 21 10.56 -12.34 -2.12
CA VAL A 21 9.90 -11.40 -1.21
C VAL A 21 10.15 -9.95 -1.62
N ALA A 22 11.36 -9.62 -2.05
CA ALA A 22 11.69 -8.28 -2.54
C ALA A 22 10.90 -7.91 -3.80
N PHE A 23 10.69 -8.87 -4.71
CA PHE A 23 9.87 -8.66 -5.90
C PHE A 23 8.41 -8.35 -5.53
N VAL A 24 7.81 -9.15 -4.64
CA VAL A 24 6.43 -8.93 -4.18
C VAL A 24 6.29 -7.60 -3.44
N ALA A 25 7.22 -7.28 -2.54
CA ALA A 25 7.21 -6.01 -1.81
C ALA A 25 7.40 -4.78 -2.73
N TYR A 26 8.10 -4.94 -3.85
CA TYR A 26 8.23 -3.88 -4.84
C TYR A 26 6.94 -3.67 -5.61
N ASP A 27 6.24 -4.74 -6.00
CA ASP A 27 5.00 -4.69 -6.77
C ASP A 27 3.82 -4.14 -5.95
N GLU A 28 3.68 -4.59 -4.71
CA GLU A 28 2.58 -4.18 -3.81
C GLU A 28 2.79 -2.84 -3.10
N ARG A 29 3.84 -2.09 -3.47
CA ARG A 29 4.20 -0.86 -2.78
C ARG A 29 3.07 0.19 -2.88
N PRO A 30 2.72 0.87 -1.78
CA PRO A 30 1.75 1.96 -1.85
C PRO A 30 2.34 3.17 -2.60
N THR A 31 1.78 3.46 -3.78
CA THR A 31 2.20 4.56 -4.66
C THR A 31 1.33 5.79 -4.48
N LEU A 32 1.94 6.98 -4.65
CA LEU A 32 1.22 8.24 -4.52
C LEU A 32 0.21 8.41 -5.66
N GLU A 33 0.53 7.95 -6.86
CA GLU A 33 -0.34 8.02 -8.03
C GLU A 33 -1.67 7.28 -7.82
N GLN A 34 -1.63 6.05 -7.28
CA GLN A 34 -2.86 5.31 -6.95
C GLN A 34 -3.71 6.02 -5.90
N LEU A 35 -3.07 6.66 -4.92
CA LEU A 35 -3.75 7.45 -3.89
C LEU A 35 -4.43 8.68 -4.49
N GLN A 36 -3.75 9.39 -5.37
CA GLN A 36 -4.29 10.56 -6.05
C GLN A 36 -5.43 10.18 -7.01
N TYR A 37 -5.26 9.11 -7.78
CA TYR A 37 -6.30 8.57 -8.65
C TYR A 37 -7.58 8.21 -7.87
N ASN A 38 -7.42 7.51 -6.75
CA ASN A 38 -8.56 7.14 -5.88
C ASN A 38 -9.21 8.37 -5.25
N TRP A 39 -8.42 9.39 -4.89
CA TRP A 39 -8.95 10.65 -4.38
C TRP A 39 -9.84 11.33 -5.41
N VAL A 40 -9.34 11.54 -6.63
CA VAL A 40 -10.12 12.19 -7.69
C VAL A 40 -11.36 11.38 -8.03
N ARG A 41 -11.26 10.04 -8.04
CA ARG A 41 -12.40 9.16 -8.28
C ARG A 41 -13.48 9.29 -7.19
N ASP A 42 -13.10 9.12 -5.91
CA ASP A 42 -14.04 9.19 -4.79
C ASP A 42 -14.72 10.57 -4.72
N ALA A 43 -13.98 11.64 -4.98
CA ALA A 43 -14.55 12.99 -5.04
C ALA A 43 -15.51 13.17 -6.22
N SER A 44 -15.17 12.62 -7.39
CA SER A 44 -16.02 12.69 -8.57
C SER A 44 -17.33 11.92 -8.39
N ASP A 45 -17.30 10.76 -7.73
CA ASP A 45 -18.49 9.99 -7.39
C ASP A 45 -19.42 10.78 -6.45
N ILE A 46 -18.86 11.46 -5.43
CA ILE A 46 -19.66 12.30 -4.54
C ILE A 46 -20.28 13.50 -5.26
N MET A 47 -19.52 14.16 -6.12
CA MET A 47 -20.02 15.30 -6.89
C MET A 47 -21.12 14.84 -7.84
N ALA A 48 -20.93 13.72 -8.53
CA ALA A 48 -21.90 13.17 -9.45
C ALA A 48 -23.18 12.75 -8.73
N GLU A 49 -23.08 12.12 -7.55
CA GLU A 49 -24.23 11.78 -6.74
C GLU A 49 -25.01 13.02 -6.29
N ALA A 50 -24.31 14.08 -5.87
CA ALA A 50 -24.94 15.32 -5.43
C ALA A 50 -25.64 16.06 -6.59
N ILE A 51 -24.99 16.16 -7.76
CA ILE A 51 -25.55 16.77 -8.96
C ILE A 51 -26.73 15.96 -9.47
N SER A 52 -26.59 14.63 -9.54
CA SER A 52 -27.64 13.73 -10.00
C SER A 52 -28.92 13.86 -9.16
N ARG A 53 -28.77 13.96 -7.83
CA ARG A 53 -29.91 14.16 -6.91
C ARG A 53 -30.59 15.52 -7.10
N THR A 54 -29.84 16.58 -7.35
CA THR A 54 -30.39 17.94 -7.49
C THR A 54 -31.00 18.17 -8.87
N GLU A 55 -30.30 17.77 -9.93
CA GLU A 55 -30.69 18.04 -11.32
C GLU A 55 -31.55 16.93 -11.93
N LYS A 56 -31.76 15.82 -11.21
CA LYS A 56 -32.49 14.61 -11.69
C LYS A 56 -31.92 14.03 -12.98
N VAL A 57 -30.62 14.20 -13.21
CA VAL A 57 -29.89 13.64 -14.35
C VAL A 57 -29.10 12.44 -13.87
N GLU A 58 -29.09 11.33 -14.63
CA GLU A 58 -28.16 10.24 -14.34
C GLU A 58 -26.73 10.65 -14.72
N LEU A 59 -25.91 10.84 -13.68
CA LEU A 59 -24.51 11.20 -13.83
C LEU A 59 -23.65 10.25 -12.98
N SER A 60 -22.71 9.56 -13.61
CA SER A 60 -21.71 8.74 -12.92
C SER A 60 -20.48 9.59 -12.60
N GLY A 61 -19.76 9.25 -11.52
CA GLY A 61 -18.52 9.94 -11.18
C GLY A 61 -17.43 9.78 -12.24
N LEU A 62 -17.42 8.67 -12.97
CA LEU A 62 -16.51 8.45 -14.09
C LEU A 62 -16.78 9.43 -15.25
N LYS A 63 -18.06 9.63 -15.60
CA LYS A 63 -18.45 10.61 -16.62
C LYS A 63 -18.19 12.04 -16.15
N LEU A 64 -18.44 12.35 -14.87
CA LEU A 64 -18.11 13.65 -14.30
C LEU A 64 -16.59 13.90 -14.33
N ARG A 65 -15.79 12.89 -14.02
CA ARG A 65 -14.32 12.97 -14.12
C ARG A 65 -13.86 13.26 -15.53
N GLU A 66 -14.43 12.59 -16.53
CA GLU A 66 -14.13 12.87 -17.94
C GLU A 66 -14.53 14.30 -18.35
N MET A 67 -15.67 14.80 -17.87
CA MET A 67 -16.09 16.17 -18.22
C MET A 67 -15.30 17.27 -17.52
N VAL A 68 -14.90 17.05 -16.26
CA VAL A 68 -14.33 18.11 -15.40
C VAL A 68 -12.81 18.01 -15.27
N PHE A 69 -12.25 16.80 -15.40
CA PHE A 69 -10.85 16.50 -15.10
C PHE A 69 -10.11 15.77 -16.23
N ALA A 70 -10.69 15.57 -17.43
CA ALA A 70 -10.02 14.84 -18.51
C ALA A 70 -8.67 15.44 -18.92
N GLU A 71 -8.55 16.76 -18.92
CA GLU A 71 -7.32 17.47 -19.30
C GLU A 71 -6.37 17.69 -18.10
N LYS A 72 -6.80 17.34 -16.89
CA LYS A 72 -6.03 17.59 -15.67
C LYS A 72 -5.28 16.34 -15.23
N THR A 73 -4.06 16.53 -14.74
CA THR A 73 -3.39 15.50 -13.95
C THR A 73 -4.15 15.28 -12.63
N ASP A 74 -4.01 14.10 -12.00
CA ASP A 74 -4.68 13.85 -10.73
C ASP A 74 -4.25 14.87 -9.64
N ALA A 75 -3.02 15.37 -9.70
CA ALA A 75 -2.54 16.42 -8.80
C ALA A 75 -3.29 17.75 -9.01
N GLU A 76 -3.48 18.20 -10.26
CA GLU A 76 -4.23 19.41 -10.60
C GLU A 76 -5.74 19.26 -10.34
N ALA A 77 -6.26 18.05 -10.51
CA ALA A 77 -7.64 17.73 -10.12
C ALA A 77 -7.81 17.88 -8.61
N ILE A 78 -6.86 17.37 -7.80
CA ILE A 78 -6.87 17.55 -6.34
C ILE A 78 -6.82 19.02 -5.96
N THR A 79 -5.95 19.84 -6.55
CA THR A 79 -5.93 21.29 -6.22
C THR A 79 -7.26 21.96 -6.56
N THR A 80 -7.93 21.55 -7.64
CA THR A 80 -9.28 22.02 -7.98
C THR A 80 -10.31 21.58 -6.95
N LEU A 81 -10.24 20.32 -6.47
CA LEU A 81 -11.11 19.80 -5.43
C LEU A 81 -10.90 20.53 -4.10
N GLU A 82 -9.67 20.94 -3.79
CA GLU A 82 -9.36 21.75 -2.63
C GLU A 82 -9.97 23.15 -2.76
N GLU A 83 -9.86 23.78 -3.93
CA GLU A 83 -10.48 25.08 -4.21
C GLU A 83 -12.01 25.02 -4.07
N ILE A 84 -12.65 23.96 -4.59
CA ILE A 84 -14.10 23.72 -4.42
C ILE A 84 -14.48 23.61 -2.94
N ALA A 85 -13.63 23.01 -2.11
CA ALA A 85 -13.87 22.87 -0.68
C ALA A 85 -13.71 24.21 0.07
N THR A 86 -12.72 25.04 -0.30
CA THR A 86 -12.38 26.28 0.43
C THR A 86 -13.12 27.52 -0.07
N SER A 87 -13.45 27.57 -1.36
CA SER A 87 -14.09 28.74 -2.01
C SER A 87 -15.12 28.28 -3.04
N PRO A 88 -16.20 27.60 -2.60
CA PRO A 88 -17.20 27.08 -3.51
C PRO A 88 -17.99 28.20 -4.20
N THR A 89 -18.16 28.06 -5.50
CA THR A 89 -19.21 28.78 -6.25
C THR A 89 -20.61 28.37 -5.77
N GLU A 90 -21.63 29.14 -6.12
CA GLU A 90 -23.01 28.92 -5.67
C GLU A 90 -23.49 27.48 -5.93
N ASN A 91 -23.26 26.97 -7.14
CA ASN A 91 -23.65 25.61 -7.52
C ASN A 91 -22.82 24.53 -6.80
N GLN A 92 -21.57 24.83 -6.45
CA GLN A 92 -20.67 23.90 -5.76
C GLN A 92 -20.96 23.77 -4.27
N ARG A 93 -21.66 24.74 -3.65
CA ARG A 93 -22.04 24.68 -2.23
C ARG A 93 -22.86 23.43 -1.88
N LEU A 94 -23.56 22.85 -2.87
CA LEU A 94 -24.35 21.63 -2.72
C LEU A 94 -23.50 20.41 -2.36
N PHE A 95 -22.24 20.37 -2.79
CA PHE A 95 -21.35 19.23 -2.58
C PHE A 95 -20.00 19.58 -1.93
N SER A 96 -19.68 20.85 -1.79
CA SER A 96 -18.40 21.31 -1.22
C SER A 96 -18.12 20.74 0.17
N SER A 97 -19.14 20.63 1.02
CA SER A 97 -18.99 20.03 2.36
C SER A 97 -18.65 18.53 2.31
N LYS A 98 -19.18 17.79 1.33
CA LYS A 98 -18.87 16.37 1.14
C LYS A 98 -17.50 16.18 0.49
N VAL A 99 -17.16 17.03 -0.48
CA VAL A 99 -15.82 17.07 -1.10
C VAL A 99 -14.77 17.40 -0.05
N ALA A 100 -15.02 18.36 0.85
CA ALA A 100 -14.13 18.70 1.96
C ALA A 100 -13.85 17.48 2.86
N LYS A 101 -14.87 16.66 3.16
CA LYS A 101 -14.69 15.42 3.93
C LYS A 101 -13.83 14.39 3.20
N VAL A 102 -14.00 14.24 1.88
CA VAL A 102 -13.15 13.35 1.07
C VAL A 102 -11.71 13.85 1.01
N ASN A 103 -11.53 15.16 0.82
CA ASN A 103 -10.21 15.78 0.82
C ASN A 103 -9.50 15.55 2.15
N GLU A 104 -10.18 15.75 3.28
CA GLU A 104 -9.61 15.51 4.60
C GLU A 104 -9.24 14.03 4.80
N LYS A 105 -10.13 13.09 4.42
CA LYS A 105 -9.85 11.65 4.47
C LYS A 105 -8.58 11.30 3.69
N HIS A 106 -8.46 11.77 2.45
CA HIS A 106 -7.27 11.45 1.64
C HIS A 106 -6.03 12.20 2.08
N ARG A 107 -6.15 13.41 2.61
CA ARG A 107 -5.04 14.15 3.22
C ARG A 107 -4.46 13.40 4.43
N GLN A 108 -5.31 12.76 5.24
CA GLN A 108 -4.89 11.89 6.33
C GLN A 108 -4.19 10.62 5.82
N ILE A 109 -4.69 9.99 4.75
CA ILE A 109 -4.05 8.80 4.17
C ILE A 109 -2.67 9.17 3.58
N VAL A 110 -2.58 10.30 2.87
CA VAL A 110 -1.32 10.78 2.27
C VAL A 110 -0.32 11.19 3.35
N SER A 111 -0.75 11.82 4.45
CA SER A 111 0.16 12.16 5.56
C SER A 111 0.71 10.92 6.27
N GLN A 112 -0.07 9.84 6.30
CA GLN A 112 0.36 8.54 6.83
C GLN A 112 1.18 7.71 5.82
N LEU A 113 1.30 8.13 4.56
CA LEU A 113 1.96 7.36 3.50
C LEU A 113 3.39 6.96 3.86
N GLY A 114 4.15 7.86 4.50
CA GLY A 114 5.49 7.55 4.97
C GLY A 114 5.50 6.43 6.02
N ALA A 115 4.59 6.50 6.99
CA ALA A 115 4.45 5.47 8.03
C ALA A 115 3.98 4.13 7.44
N VAL A 116 3.02 4.16 6.49
CA VAL A 116 2.54 2.96 5.80
C VAL A 116 3.64 2.32 4.96
N ARG A 117 4.44 3.11 4.22
CA ARG A 117 5.61 2.61 3.48
C ARG A 117 6.64 1.99 4.41
N GLY A 118 6.95 2.64 5.53
CA GLY A 118 7.87 2.10 6.53
C GLY A 118 7.37 0.79 7.14
N MET A 119 6.09 0.73 7.51
CA MET A 119 5.45 -0.48 8.01
C MET A 119 5.46 -1.60 6.97
N HIS A 120 5.17 -1.28 5.70
CA HIS A 120 5.21 -2.25 4.61
C HIS A 120 6.61 -2.87 4.48
N VAL A 121 7.67 -2.06 4.48
CA VAL A 121 9.06 -2.57 4.46
C VAL A 121 9.37 -3.44 5.67
N LEU A 122 8.95 -3.05 6.87
CA LEU A 122 9.15 -3.84 8.08
C LEU A 122 8.43 -5.19 8.02
N LEU A 123 7.18 -5.20 7.53
CA LEU A 123 6.41 -6.42 7.34
C LEU A 123 7.03 -7.33 6.29
N SER A 124 7.49 -6.78 5.16
CA SER A 124 8.21 -7.55 4.13
C SER A 124 9.51 -8.16 4.69
N LEU A 125 10.27 -7.40 5.49
CA LEU A 125 11.46 -7.91 6.18
C LEU A 125 11.12 -9.01 7.18
N ALA A 126 10.04 -8.85 7.96
CA ALA A 126 9.58 -9.86 8.90
C ALA A 126 9.13 -11.14 8.16
N TRP A 127 8.47 -11.00 7.02
CA TRP A 127 8.04 -12.12 6.17
C TRP A 127 9.20 -12.86 5.50
N TRP A 128 10.31 -12.15 5.24
CA TRP A 128 11.54 -12.75 4.76
C TRP A 128 12.33 -13.43 5.89
N LEU A 129 12.65 -12.68 6.94
CA LEU A 129 13.54 -13.12 8.02
C LEU A 129 12.87 -14.12 8.96
N GLY A 130 11.57 -13.99 9.22
CA GLY A 130 10.82 -14.84 10.16
C GLY A 130 10.92 -16.33 9.78
N PRO A 131 10.42 -16.73 8.59
CA PRO A 131 10.53 -18.11 8.12
C PRO A 131 11.99 -18.57 7.99
N SER A 132 12.88 -17.70 7.52
CA SER A 132 14.31 -18.02 7.34
C SER A 132 15.01 -18.36 8.66
N LEU A 133 14.77 -17.57 9.71
CA LEU A 133 15.32 -17.80 11.04
C LEU A 133 14.70 -19.03 11.70
N MET A 134 13.39 -19.23 11.53
CA MET A 134 12.68 -20.39 12.07
C MET A 134 13.22 -21.71 11.48
N LEU A 135 13.42 -21.77 10.16
CA LEU A 135 13.99 -22.94 9.49
C LEU A 135 15.45 -23.19 9.90
N LEU A 136 16.25 -22.13 10.06
CA LEU A 136 17.61 -22.23 10.56
C LEU A 136 17.64 -22.82 11.99
N ALA A 137 16.78 -22.33 12.88
CA ALA A 137 16.66 -22.80 14.26
C ALA A 137 16.22 -24.27 14.33
N LEU A 138 15.30 -24.70 13.45
CA LEU A 138 14.88 -26.10 13.34
C LEU A 138 16.02 -27.00 12.87
N GLY A 139 16.75 -26.59 11.82
CA GLY A 139 17.91 -27.33 11.33
C GLY A 139 19.02 -27.45 12.38
N TRP A 140 19.22 -26.40 13.19
CA TRP A 140 20.20 -26.43 14.27
C TRP A 140 19.75 -27.33 15.43
N SER A 141 18.48 -27.24 15.83
CA SER A 141 17.86 -28.07 16.87
C SER A 141 17.95 -29.56 16.52
N ALA A 142 17.59 -29.94 15.30
CA ALA A 142 17.70 -31.32 14.84
C ALA A 142 19.16 -31.83 14.93
N GLY A 143 20.12 -31.04 14.47
CA GLY A 143 21.54 -31.37 14.56
C GLY A 143 22.07 -31.49 16.01
N TRP A 144 21.51 -30.72 16.94
CA TRP A 144 21.83 -30.83 18.37
C TRP A 144 21.27 -32.14 18.95
N VAL A 145 20.01 -32.46 18.67
CA VAL A 145 19.36 -33.71 19.09
C VAL A 145 20.12 -34.94 18.56
N PHE A 146 20.43 -34.97 17.26
CA PHE A 146 21.20 -36.08 16.66
C PHE A 146 22.60 -36.26 17.26
N ARG A 147 23.27 -35.17 17.67
CA ARG A 147 24.56 -35.24 18.36
C ARG A 147 24.42 -35.74 19.79
N GLY A 148 23.33 -35.40 20.49
CA GLY A 148 23.03 -35.91 21.82
C GLY A 148 22.80 -37.43 21.85
N PHE A 149 22.22 -37.99 20.78
CA PHE A 149 22.00 -39.44 20.65
C PHE A 149 23.20 -40.23 20.11
N ARG A 150 24.17 -39.58 19.46
CA ARG A 150 25.48 -40.20 19.18
C ARG A 150 26.30 -40.20 20.46
N GLY A 151 25.94 -41.11 21.36
CA GLY A 151 26.79 -41.49 22.48
C GLY A 151 28.19 -41.82 21.99
N LYS A 152 29.20 -41.41 22.75
CA LYS A 152 30.58 -41.88 22.55
C LYS A 152 30.53 -43.41 22.54
N SER A 153 30.71 -44.03 21.39
CA SER A 153 31.07 -45.44 21.33
C SER A 153 32.43 -45.54 22.01
N VAL A 154 32.43 -46.06 23.24
CA VAL A 154 33.63 -46.53 23.94
C VAL A 154 34.21 -47.69 23.16
#